data_AF-A0A0P8Y5I7-F1
#
_entry.id   AF-A0A0P8Y5I7-F1
#
_cell.length_a   1.000
_cell.length_b   1.000
_cell.length_c   1.000
_cell.angle_alpha   90.00
_cell.angle_beta   90.00
_cell.angle_gamma   90.00
#
_symmetry.space_group_name_H-M   'P 1'
#
loop_
_entity.id
_entity.type
_entity.pdbx_description
1 polymer ?
#
loop_
_entity_poly.entity_id
_entity_poly.type
_entity_poly.pdbx_seq_one_letter_code
_entity_poly.pdbx_strand_id
1 'polypeptide(L)'
;TTGKHAGRWKKFSLFGALPLVAILTLLVFSSHMEMDRSEFKNYTHMYKRSKPFWFRDGNRTAFHNSHFNALPPAGYEDEVDESSIGKEPESEKDKKKRLNEFQKLSKNWHRHVGKRDAQIKKEQETSAKEAKRQQAQEEKDEQQIQKNNAKKENKSIEEH
;
A
#
# COMPACT_ATOMS: atom_id res chain seq x y z
N THR A 1 67.03 16.16 10.75
CA THR A 1 65.91 16.82 11.49
C THR A 1 64.54 16.19 11.17
N THR A 2 64.46 14.88 10.91
CA THR A 2 63.34 14.21 10.22
C THR A 2 62.22 13.65 11.12
N GLY A 3 62.17 13.99 12.42
CA GLY A 3 61.17 13.45 13.37
C GLY A 3 60.02 14.40 13.77
N LYS A 4 60.12 15.70 13.50
CA LYS A 4 59.15 16.70 14.02
C LYS A 4 57.88 16.84 13.16
N HIS A 5 57.94 16.49 11.88
CA HIS A 5 56.82 16.67 10.96
C HIS A 5 55.73 15.60 11.14
N ALA A 6 56.10 14.33 11.27
CA ALA A 6 55.15 13.24 11.42
C ALA A 6 54.24 13.38 12.65
N GLY A 7 54.79 13.80 13.79
CA GLY A 7 54.01 14.05 15.01
C GLY A 7 53.02 15.21 14.87
N ARG A 8 53.37 16.25 14.11
CA ARG A 8 52.48 17.40 13.85
C ARG A 8 51.30 16.99 12.96
N TRP A 9 51.56 16.27 11.87
CA TRP A 9 50.50 15.77 10.98
C TRP A 9 49.60 14.75 11.68
N LYS A 10 50.15 13.86 12.52
CA LYS A 10 49.35 12.94 13.35
C LYS A 10 48.34 13.67 14.24
N LYS A 11 48.77 14.74 14.92
CA LYS A 11 47.88 15.56 15.76
C LYS A 11 46.81 16.28 14.92
N PHE A 12 47.20 16.89 13.80
CA PHE A 12 46.26 17.54 12.90
C PHE A 12 45.21 16.59 12.32
N SER A 13 45.61 15.38 11.90
CA SER A 13 44.67 14.40 11.39
C SER A 13 43.70 13.93 12.48
N LEU A 14 44.19 13.64 13.69
CA LEU A 14 43.36 13.12 14.78
C LEU A 14 42.41 14.18 15.36
N PHE A 15 42.88 15.42 15.53
CA PHE A 15 42.12 16.47 16.23
C PHE A 15 41.54 17.55 15.30
N GLY A 16 41.90 17.53 14.02
CA GLY A 16 41.35 18.45 13.01
C GLY A 16 40.57 17.70 11.94
N ALA A 17 41.23 16.82 11.20
CA ALA A 17 40.62 16.16 10.04
C ALA A 17 39.50 15.18 10.45
N LEU A 18 39.73 14.30 11.42
CA LEU A 18 38.71 13.35 11.89
C LEU A 18 37.45 14.03 12.47
N PRO A 19 37.54 15.01 13.38
CA PRO A 19 36.33 15.69 13.86
C PRO A 19 35.64 16.48 12.74
N LEU A 20 36.39 17.06 11.80
CA LEU A 20 35.79 17.72 10.64
C LEU A 20 35.01 16.73 9.76
N VAL A 21 35.57 15.56 9.47
CA VAL A 21 34.88 14.50 8.72
C VAL A 21 33.64 14.02 9.47
N ALA A 22 33.72 13.87 10.79
CA ALA A 22 32.56 13.50 11.60
C ALA A 22 31.44 14.55 11.52
N ILE A 23 31.77 15.84 11.63
CA ILE A 23 30.81 16.95 11.52
C ILE A 23 30.19 16.98 10.12
N LEU A 24 30.99 16.87 9.06
CA LEU A 24 30.50 16.86 7.68
C LEU A 24 29.60 15.65 7.41
N THR A 25 29.96 14.49 7.96
CA THR A 25 29.13 13.28 7.86
C THR A 25 27.78 13.52 8.54
N LEU A 26 27.78 14.02 9.78
CA LEU A 26 26.54 14.35 10.50
C LEU A 26 25.68 15.37 9.73
N LEU A 27 26.29 16.40 9.14
CA LEU A 27 25.58 17.39 8.33
C LEU A 27 24.90 16.74 7.12
N VAL A 28 25.64 15.92 6.34
CA VAL A 28 25.08 15.23 5.19
C VAL A 28 23.93 14.31 5.61
N PHE A 29 24.12 13.49 6.65
CA PHE A 29 23.07 12.59 7.15
C PHE A 29 21.84 13.33 7.69
N SER A 30 22.02 14.49 8.34
CA SER A 30 20.90 15.27 8.89
C SER A 30 20.15 16.05 7.80
N SER A 31 20.84 16.44 6.73
CA SER A 31 20.26 17.15 5.58
C SER A 31 19.74 16.24 4.47
N HIS A 32 19.92 14.93 4.60
CA HIS A 32 19.53 13.98 3.58
C HIS A 32 18.00 13.88 3.50
N MET A 33 17.44 14.49 2.47
CA MET A 33 16.04 14.37 2.10
C MET A 33 15.98 13.72 0.73
N GLU A 34 15.17 12.67 0.59
CA GLU A 34 14.86 12.13 -0.73
C GLU A 34 14.10 13.21 -1.50
N MET A 35 14.77 13.81 -2.49
CA MET A 35 14.13 14.80 -3.35
C MET A 35 13.12 14.10 -4.23
N ASP A 36 11.96 14.72 -4.41
CA ASP A 36 10.98 14.25 -5.38
C ASP A 36 11.61 14.22 -6.78
N ARG A 37 11.31 13.15 -7.52
CA ARG A 37 11.92 12.96 -8.84
C ARG A 37 11.30 13.94 -9.82
N SER A 38 12.12 14.50 -10.71
CA SER A 38 11.62 15.40 -11.75
C SER A 38 10.82 14.62 -12.79
N GLU A 39 9.78 15.23 -13.35
CA GLU A 39 8.99 14.65 -14.45
C GLU A 39 9.87 14.21 -15.62
N PHE A 40 9.56 13.04 -16.20
CA PHE A 40 10.33 12.51 -17.32
C PHE A 40 10.15 13.37 -18.58
N LYS A 41 11.26 13.87 -19.12
CA LYS A 41 11.30 14.54 -20.42
C LYS A 41 12.28 13.82 -21.34
N ASN A 42 11.77 13.32 -22.47
CA ASN A 42 12.57 12.61 -23.45
C ASN A 42 13.41 13.59 -24.29
N TYR A 43 14.53 14.03 -23.75
CA TYR A 43 15.49 14.84 -24.48
C TYR A 43 16.28 14.00 -25.47
N THR A 44 16.38 14.46 -26.71
CA THR A 44 17.11 13.78 -27.80
C THR A 44 18.59 13.53 -27.49
N HIS A 45 19.18 14.29 -26.57
CA HIS A 45 20.56 14.14 -26.16
C HIS A 45 20.74 13.23 -24.92
N MET A 46 19.68 12.98 -24.15
CA MET A 46 19.71 12.10 -22.98
C MET A 46 19.23 10.70 -23.34
N TYR A 47 19.43 9.73 -22.42
CA TYR A 47 18.93 8.36 -22.54
C TYR A 47 19.30 7.67 -23.87
N LYS A 48 20.39 8.07 -24.52
CA LYS A 48 20.80 7.47 -25.79
C LYS A 48 21.17 6.00 -25.59
N ARG A 49 20.68 5.17 -26.50
CA ARG A 49 21.01 3.74 -26.63
C ARG A 49 21.33 3.45 -28.09
N SER A 50 22.60 3.57 -28.47
CA SER A 50 23.06 3.22 -29.82
C SER A 50 23.33 1.73 -29.98
N LYS A 51 23.76 1.08 -28.90
CA LYS A 51 23.92 -0.37 -28.76
C LYS A 51 23.42 -0.79 -27.37
N PRO A 52 22.88 -2.00 -27.23
CA PRO A 52 22.54 -2.53 -25.92
C PRO A 52 23.81 -2.71 -25.08
N PHE A 53 23.68 -2.54 -23.77
CA PHE A 53 24.75 -2.89 -22.82
C PHE A 53 25.01 -4.40 -22.86
N TRP A 54 26.24 -4.82 -22.60
CA TRP A 54 26.64 -6.23 -22.64
C TRP A 54 26.21 -7.03 -21.40
N PHE A 55 25.51 -6.41 -20.45
CA PHE A 55 25.08 -7.03 -19.19
C PHE A 55 23.58 -6.86 -18.96
N ARG A 56 23.03 -7.75 -18.13
CA ARG A 56 21.64 -7.73 -17.67
C ARG A 56 20.66 -7.73 -18.86
N ASP A 57 19.83 -6.70 -18.99
CA ASP A 57 18.79 -6.56 -20.02
C ASP A 57 19.24 -5.73 -21.23
N GLY A 58 20.47 -5.22 -21.20
CA GLY A 58 21.02 -4.36 -22.25
C GLY A 58 20.46 -2.94 -22.28
N ASN A 59 19.49 -2.59 -21.44
CA ASN A 59 18.87 -1.25 -21.43
C ASN A 59 19.18 -0.45 -20.15
N ARG A 60 19.30 -1.14 -19.00
CA ARG A 60 19.65 -0.54 -17.72
C ARG A 60 21.16 -0.33 -17.61
N THR A 61 21.55 0.78 -17.00
CA THR A 61 22.96 1.06 -16.70
C THR A 61 23.47 0.16 -15.56
N ALA A 62 24.80 0.08 -15.36
CA ALA A 62 25.38 -0.76 -14.31
C ALA A 62 24.92 -0.33 -12.90
N PHE A 63 24.74 0.98 -12.68
CA PHE A 63 24.24 1.57 -11.44
C PHE A 63 22.83 2.14 -11.66
N HIS A 64 21.91 1.27 -12.06
CA HIS A 64 20.52 1.65 -12.30
C HIS A 64 19.73 1.76 -11.00
N ASN A 65 19.08 2.90 -10.78
CA ASN A 65 18.12 3.11 -9.71
C ASN A 65 16.73 3.28 -10.33
N SER A 66 15.81 2.34 -10.06
CA SER A 66 14.45 2.33 -10.63
C SER A 66 13.70 3.65 -10.41
N HIS A 67 13.91 4.28 -9.25
CA HIS A 67 13.20 5.47 -8.85
C HIS A 67 13.68 6.73 -9.59
N PHE A 68 15.00 6.88 -9.80
CA PHE A 68 15.62 8.10 -10.30
C PHE A 68 16.13 8.02 -11.74
N ASN A 69 16.37 6.82 -12.27
CA ASN A 69 16.93 6.64 -13.61
C ASN A 69 15.82 6.16 -14.55
N ALA A 70 15.33 7.06 -15.40
CA ALA A 70 14.36 6.71 -16.43
C ALA A 70 14.98 5.85 -17.55
N LEU A 71 14.16 5.01 -18.16
CA LEU A 71 14.53 4.20 -19.31
C LEU A 71 13.93 4.76 -20.61
N PRO A 72 14.72 4.83 -21.69
CA PRO A 72 14.18 5.12 -23.01
C PRO A 72 13.39 3.90 -23.54
N PRO A 73 12.30 4.10 -24.32
CA PRO A 73 11.59 5.35 -24.63
C PRO A 73 10.46 5.69 -23.63
N ALA A 74 10.22 4.82 -22.65
CA ALA A 74 8.97 4.76 -21.90
C ALA A 74 8.94 5.65 -20.63
N GLY A 75 10.09 6.05 -20.07
CA GLY A 75 10.16 6.91 -18.88
C GLY A 75 10.59 6.16 -17.62
N TYR A 76 10.16 6.61 -16.45
CA TYR A 76 10.45 5.92 -15.18
C TYR A 76 9.71 4.59 -15.13
N GLU A 77 10.35 3.56 -14.58
CA GLU A 77 9.78 2.20 -14.55
C GLU A 77 8.43 2.14 -13.82
N ASP A 78 8.25 2.95 -12.76
CA ASP A 78 6.99 2.95 -11.98
C ASP A 78 5.83 3.68 -12.69
N GLU A 79 6.13 4.54 -13.68
CA GLU A 79 5.13 5.27 -14.48
C GLU A 79 4.74 4.50 -15.74
N VAL A 80 5.56 3.52 -16.13
CA VAL A 80 5.33 2.71 -17.31
C VAL A 80 4.45 1.54 -16.91
N ASP A 81 3.20 1.56 -17.38
CA ASP A 81 2.34 0.37 -17.35
C ASP A 81 3.02 -0.71 -18.22
N GLU A 82 3.76 -1.62 -17.58
CA GLU A 82 4.50 -2.73 -18.21
C GLU A 82 3.63 -3.54 -19.19
N SER A 83 2.30 -3.48 -19.04
CA SER A 83 1.34 -4.13 -19.93
C SER A 83 1.19 -3.47 -21.31
N SER A 84 1.79 -2.29 -21.53
CA SER A 84 1.67 -1.47 -22.74
C SER A 84 2.92 -1.45 -23.63
N ILE A 85 4.08 -1.92 -23.16
CA ILE A 85 5.29 -2.01 -23.98
C ILE A 85 5.15 -3.14 -25.02
N GLY A 86 5.20 -2.79 -26.31
CA GLY A 86 5.27 -3.75 -27.42
C GLY A 86 3.93 -4.20 -28.00
N LYS A 87 2.79 -3.63 -27.57
CA LYS A 87 1.51 -3.84 -28.25
C LYS A 87 1.36 -2.82 -29.39
N GLU A 88 1.15 -3.31 -30.60
CA GLU A 88 0.63 -2.51 -31.73
C GLU A 88 -0.54 -1.64 -31.24
N PRO A 89 -0.71 -0.41 -31.76
CA PRO A 89 -1.88 0.40 -31.42
C PRO A 89 -3.13 -0.43 -31.72
N GLU A 90 -3.94 -0.72 -30.70
CA GLU A 90 -5.15 -1.54 -30.84
C GLU A 90 -5.95 -1.05 -32.05
N SER A 91 -6.27 -1.96 -32.98
CA SER A 91 -7.16 -1.63 -34.10
C SER A 91 -8.48 -1.10 -33.53
N GLU A 92 -9.09 -0.11 -34.18
CA GLU A 92 -10.41 0.42 -33.78
C GLU A 92 -11.48 -0.68 -33.62
N LYS A 93 -11.32 -1.81 -34.33
CA LYS A 93 -12.18 -2.99 -34.16
C LYS A 93 -11.96 -3.69 -32.82
N ASP A 94 -10.70 -3.86 -32.41
CA ASP A 94 -10.33 -4.53 -31.16
C ASP A 94 -10.74 -3.68 -29.96
N LYS A 95 -10.53 -2.37 -30.03
CA LYS A 95 -10.99 -1.40 -29.04
C LYS A 95 -12.50 -1.46 -28.82
N LYS A 96 -13.29 -1.49 -29.92
CA LYS A 96 -14.75 -1.63 -29.86
C LYS A 96 -15.18 -2.97 -29.27
N LYS A 97 -14.49 -4.06 -29.63
CA LYS A 97 -14.77 -5.40 -29.09
C LYS A 97 -14.52 -5.43 -27.58
N ARG A 98 -13.37 -4.92 -27.13
CA ARG A 98 -13.01 -4.83 -25.71
C ARG A 98 -14.00 -3.95 -24.93
N LEU A 99 -14.46 -2.84 -25.50
CA LEU A 99 -15.47 -1.99 -24.87
C LEU A 99 -16.82 -2.71 -24.72
N ASN A 100 -17.25 -3.46 -25.74
CA ASN A 100 -18.47 -4.26 -25.67
C ASN A 100 -18.37 -5.40 -24.65
N GLU A 101 -17.22 -6.08 -24.57
CA GLU A 101 -16.96 -7.10 -23.55
C GLU A 101 -16.95 -6.50 -22.14
N PHE A 102 -16.32 -5.34 -21.95
CA PHE A 102 -16.33 -4.63 -20.69
C PHE A 102 -17.74 -4.21 -20.27
N GLN A 103 -18.57 -3.69 -21.20
CA GLN A 103 -19.96 -3.36 -20.89
C GLN A 103 -20.77 -4.58 -20.48
N LYS A 104 -20.57 -5.74 -21.13
CA LYS A 104 -21.21 -7.01 -20.72
C LYS A 104 -20.76 -7.44 -19.34
N LEU A 105 -19.46 -7.40 -19.07
CA LEU A 105 -18.88 -7.75 -17.77
C LEU A 105 -19.41 -6.84 -16.67
N SER A 106 -19.41 -5.52 -16.89
CA SER A 106 -19.94 -4.54 -15.95
C SER A 106 -21.42 -4.77 -15.65
N LYS A 107 -22.25 -5.01 -16.69
CA LYS A 107 -23.67 -5.35 -16.48
C LYS A 107 -23.85 -6.65 -15.69
N ASN A 108 -22.99 -7.65 -15.90
CA ASN A 108 -23.05 -8.89 -15.13
C ASN A 108 -22.65 -8.66 -13.67
N TRP A 109 -21.57 -7.90 -13.44
CA TRP A 109 -21.10 -7.55 -12.09
C TRP A 109 -22.16 -6.80 -11.30
N HIS A 110 -22.79 -5.75 -11.86
CA HIS A 110 -23.85 -5.00 -11.18
C HIS A 110 -25.05 -5.90 -10.81
N ARG A 111 -25.40 -6.88 -11.66
CA ARG A 111 -26.44 -7.86 -11.33
C ARG A 111 -26.05 -8.73 -10.14
N HIS A 112 -24.80 -9.19 -10.09
CA HIS A 112 -24.31 -10.01 -8.98
C HIS A 112 -24.18 -9.22 -7.68
N VAL A 113 -23.78 -7.96 -7.73
CA VAL A 113 -23.75 -7.06 -6.57
C VAL A 113 -25.15 -6.85 -6.01
N GLY A 114 -26.13 -6.48 -6.86
CA GLY A 114 -27.51 -6.30 -6.41
C GLY A 114 -28.14 -7.56 -5.80
N LYS A 115 -27.81 -8.75 -6.33
CA LYS A 115 -28.22 -10.04 -5.73
C LYS A 115 -27.60 -10.26 -4.35
N ARG A 116 -26.31 -9.97 -4.20
CA ARG A 116 -25.59 -10.12 -2.93
C ARG A 116 -26.12 -9.16 -1.87
N ASP A 117 -26.36 -7.91 -2.25
CA ASP A 117 -26.90 -6.90 -1.33
C ASP A 117 -28.32 -7.25 -0.87
N ALA A 118 -29.14 -7.79 -1.78
CA ALA A 118 -30.48 -8.29 -1.43
C ALA A 118 -30.42 -9.50 -0.48
N GLN A 119 -29.42 -10.37 -0.63
CA GLN A 119 -29.20 -11.49 0.28
C GLN A 119 -28.74 -11.02 1.66
N ILE A 120 -27.77 -10.11 1.74
CA ILE A 120 -27.28 -9.54 3.00
C ILE A 120 -28.42 -8.85 3.75
N LYS A 121 -29.27 -8.07 3.07
CA LYS A 121 -30.45 -7.44 3.70
C LYS A 121 -31.41 -8.47 4.27
N LYS A 122 -31.70 -9.55 3.53
CA LYS A 122 -32.54 -10.65 4.04
C LYS A 122 -31.94 -11.31 5.27
N GLU A 123 -30.64 -11.59 5.25
CA GLU A 123 -29.91 -12.18 6.37
C GLU A 123 -29.93 -11.26 7.61
N GLN A 124 -29.72 -9.95 7.41
CA GLN A 124 -29.84 -8.93 8.46
C GLN A 124 -31.25 -8.82 9.02
N GLU A 125 -32.28 -8.88 8.17
CA GLU A 125 -33.68 -8.88 8.62
C GLU A 125 -34.04 -10.15 9.40
N THR A 126 -33.52 -11.30 8.99
CA THR A 126 -33.72 -12.57 9.72
C THR A 126 -32.98 -12.57 11.05
N SER A 127 -31.73 -12.13 11.10
CA SER A 127 -30.94 -12.07 12.33
C SER A 127 -31.49 -11.03 13.31
N ALA A 128 -31.98 -9.88 12.82
CA ALA A 128 -32.66 -8.88 13.64
C ALA A 128 -33.99 -9.39 14.21
N LYS A 129 -34.76 -10.18 13.43
CA LYS A 129 -35.98 -10.84 13.94
C LYS A 129 -35.66 -11.91 14.97
N GLU A 130 -34.59 -12.67 14.76
CA GLU A 130 -34.14 -13.71 15.70
C GLU A 130 -33.63 -13.09 17.01
N ALA A 131 -32.79 -12.06 16.95
CA ALA A 131 -32.31 -11.32 18.11
C ALA A 131 -33.46 -10.71 18.94
N LYS A 132 -34.48 -10.13 18.28
CA LYS A 132 -35.68 -9.65 18.97
C LYS A 132 -36.47 -10.77 19.65
N ARG A 133 -36.52 -11.97 19.06
CA ARG A 133 -37.19 -13.14 19.68
C ARG A 133 -36.40 -13.67 20.88
N GLN A 134 -35.07 -13.64 20.82
CA GLN A 134 -34.18 -14.01 21.93
C GLN A 134 -34.33 -13.02 23.10
N GLN A 135 -34.25 -11.72 22.84
CA GLN A 135 -34.47 -10.68 23.85
C GLN A 135 -35.85 -10.81 24.52
N ALA A 136 -36.91 -11.02 23.73
CA ALA A 136 -38.25 -11.22 24.28
C ALA A 136 -38.41 -12.53 25.08
N GLN A 137 -37.57 -13.53 24.83
CA GLN A 137 -37.55 -14.77 25.60
C GLN A 137 -36.77 -14.58 26.90
N GLU A 138 -35.61 -13.92 26.84
CA GLU A 138 -34.80 -13.54 28.01
C GLU A 138 -35.60 -12.67 28.98
N GLU A 139 -36.31 -11.64 28.51
CA GLU A 139 -37.19 -10.81 29.35
C GLU A 139 -38.30 -11.63 30.03
N LYS A 140 -38.86 -12.63 29.33
CA LYS A 140 -39.88 -13.52 29.91
C LYS A 140 -39.28 -14.44 30.96
N ASP A 141 -38.10 -14.99 30.70
CA ASP A 141 -37.40 -15.87 31.62
C ASP A 141 -36.95 -15.09 32.87
N GLU A 142 -36.47 -13.85 32.73
CA GLU A 142 -36.16 -12.94 33.84
C GLU A 142 -37.40 -12.61 34.68
N GLN A 143 -38.52 -12.25 34.03
CA GLN A 143 -39.79 -12.02 34.73
C GLN A 143 -40.26 -13.27 35.49
N GLN A 144 -40.06 -14.46 34.92
CA GLN A 144 -40.41 -15.71 35.56
C GLN A 144 -39.49 -16.02 36.76
N ILE A 145 -38.18 -15.75 36.64
CA ILE A 145 -37.22 -15.86 37.75
C ILE A 145 -37.61 -14.92 38.89
N GLN A 146 -37.92 -13.66 38.59
CA GLN A 146 -38.38 -12.69 39.59
C GLN A 146 -39.67 -13.15 40.28
N LYS A 147 -40.66 -13.65 39.53
CA LYS A 147 -41.90 -14.20 40.09
C LYS A 147 -41.66 -15.42 40.98
N ASN A 148 -40.73 -16.30 40.60
CA ASN A 148 -40.39 -17.48 41.39
C ASN A 148 -39.66 -17.12 42.69
N ASN A 149 -38.77 -16.12 42.64
CA ASN A 149 -38.09 -15.61 43.83
C ASN A 149 -39.09 -14.92 44.78
N ALA A 150 -39.98 -14.07 44.28
CA ALA A 150 -41.03 -13.44 45.08
C ALA A 150 -41.99 -14.48 45.72
N LYS A 151 -42.31 -15.57 45.01
CA LYS A 151 -43.09 -16.68 45.58
C LYS A 151 -42.33 -17.44 46.67
N LYS A 152 -41.02 -17.62 46.54
CA LYS A 152 -40.19 -18.25 47.59
C LYS A 152 -40.10 -17.37 48.83
N GLU A 153 -39.92 -16.07 48.66
CA GLU A 153 -39.92 -15.10 49.76
C GLU A 153 -41.26 -15.11 50.51
N ASN A 154 -42.39 -15.03 49.79
CA ASN A 154 -43.71 -15.11 50.40
C ASN A 154 -43.97 -16.44 51.13
N LYS A 155 -43.50 -17.57 50.58
CA LYS A 155 -43.61 -18.88 51.25
C LYS A 155 -42.75 -18.97 52.51
N SER A 156 -41.56 -18.35 52.54
CA SER A 156 -40.71 -18.31 53.74
C SER A 156 -41.28 -17.45 54.87
N ILE A 157 -42.16 -16.50 54.52
CA ILE A 157 -42.87 -15.64 55.48
C ILE A 157 -44.09 -16.35 56.08
N GLU A 158 -44.72 -17.29 55.36
CA GLU A 158 -45.85 -18.10 55.86
C GLU A 158 -45.43 -19.32 56.72
N GLU A 159 -44.17 -19.77 56.62
CA GLU A 159 -43.62 -20.89 57.41
C GLU A 159 -42.99 -20.45 58.75
N HIS A 160 -43.07 -19.16 59.11
CA HIS A 160 -42.65 -18.56 60.39
C HIS A 160 -43.83 -18.00 61.19
#